data_AF-A0A3B0STG8-F1
#
_entry.id   AF-A0A3B0STG8-F1
#
_cell.length_a   1.000
_cell.length_b   1.000
_cell.length_c   1.000
_cell.angle_alpha   90.00
_cell.angle_beta   90.00
_cell.angle_gamma   90.00
#
_symmetry.space_group_name_H-M   'P 1'
#
loop_
_entity.id
_entity.type
_entity.pdbx_description
1 polymer ?
#
loop_
_entity_poly.entity_id
_entity_poly.type
_entity_poly.pdbx_seq_one_letter_code
_entity_poly.pdbx_strand_id
1 'polypeptide(L)'
;MDLTTFQDELAIWFQTPRLESEDLVVLLPDAPVDIAAVAYDTLDDLEEEEAAYRVIGEQEGLRPLVTFEWDERGTEPWRFAIEMLPIDNRIYLTTPPDGAIEQAWEAFAVCTEGSNDLYAAVFVDLAMENGEPYGIDLFSSLPTTIWSDILNREVVFASFFRYLDWDESRSPGAWKAAATDLPPVMSDNEAVAGAAAAVLKDDNPTNRVVFLATWIAHAYKPTRPT
;
A
#
# COMPACT_ATOMS: atom_id res chain seq x y z
N MET A 1 -3.87 28.59 -1.90
CA MET A 1 -3.59 28.26 -3.30
C MET A 1 -4.91 27.90 -3.96
N ASP A 2 -5.19 28.39 -5.18
CA ASP A 2 -6.35 27.90 -5.95
C ASP A 2 -5.92 26.60 -6.64
N LEU A 3 -6.60 25.49 -6.34
CA LEU A 3 -6.28 24.19 -6.90
C LEU A 3 -7.15 23.83 -8.09
N THR A 4 -8.13 24.64 -8.48
CA THR A 4 -9.16 24.26 -9.48
C THR A 4 -8.54 23.72 -10.77
N THR A 5 -7.53 24.42 -11.33
CA THR A 5 -6.85 23.97 -12.55
C THR A 5 -6.06 22.67 -12.36
N PHE A 6 -5.33 22.55 -11.25
CA PHE A 6 -4.64 21.31 -10.89
C PHE A 6 -5.60 20.12 -10.80
N GLN A 7 -6.78 20.34 -10.19
CA GLN A 7 -7.82 19.32 -10.02
C GLN A 7 -8.41 18.87 -11.35
N ASP A 8 -8.77 19.82 -12.21
CA ASP A 8 -9.32 19.54 -13.54
C ASP A 8 -8.33 18.76 -14.40
N GLU A 9 -7.05 19.15 -14.39
CA GLU A 9 -5.99 18.45 -15.14
C GLU A 9 -5.76 17.04 -14.58
N LEU A 10 -5.67 16.87 -13.26
CA LEU A 10 -5.46 15.56 -12.65
C LEU A 10 -6.63 14.60 -12.93
N ALA A 11 -7.86 15.10 -12.94
CA ALA A 11 -9.05 14.28 -13.19
C ALA A 11 -9.11 13.67 -14.60
N ILE A 12 -8.47 14.29 -15.60
CA ILE A 12 -8.46 13.80 -16.99
C ILE A 12 -7.75 12.46 -17.11
N TRP A 13 -6.74 12.20 -16.27
CA TRP A 13 -5.93 10.98 -16.35
C TRP A 13 -6.68 9.72 -15.94
N PHE A 14 -7.65 9.82 -15.04
CA PHE A 14 -8.31 8.66 -14.44
C PHE A 14 -9.65 8.36 -15.11
N GLN A 15 -9.63 7.48 -16.11
CA GLN A 15 -10.82 7.18 -16.94
C GLN A 15 -11.20 5.70 -16.95
N THR A 16 -10.29 4.80 -16.60
CA THR A 16 -10.49 3.35 -16.78
C THR A 16 -11.08 2.73 -15.52
N PRO A 17 -12.31 2.19 -15.54
CA PRO A 17 -12.89 1.57 -14.36
C PRO A 17 -12.16 0.27 -13.99
N ARG A 18 -11.87 0.11 -12.70
CA ARG A 18 -11.26 -1.10 -12.11
C ARG A 18 -12.22 -1.85 -11.19
N LEU A 19 -12.85 -1.13 -10.26
CA LEU A 19 -13.88 -1.67 -9.38
C LEU A 19 -15.12 -0.79 -9.49
N GLU A 20 -16.27 -1.42 -9.73
CA GLU A 20 -17.57 -0.74 -9.82
C GLU A 20 -18.56 -1.41 -8.85
N SER A 21 -19.26 -0.59 -8.07
CA SER A 21 -20.46 -0.96 -7.32
C SER A 21 -21.45 0.21 -7.35
N GLU A 22 -22.65 0.05 -6.76
CA GLU A 22 -23.67 1.12 -6.77
C GLU A 22 -23.15 2.46 -6.21
N ASP A 23 -22.19 2.43 -5.28
CA ASP A 23 -21.61 3.63 -4.63
C ASP A 23 -20.08 3.76 -4.84
N LEU A 24 -19.47 2.86 -5.63
CA LEU A 24 -18.02 2.78 -5.82
C LEU A 24 -17.68 2.89 -7.29
N VAL A 25 -16.79 3.82 -7.61
CA VAL A 25 -15.99 3.70 -8.83
C VAL A 25 -14.53 3.92 -8.46
N VAL A 26 -13.71 2.90 -8.71
CA VAL A 26 -12.25 3.04 -8.73
C VAL A 26 -11.85 3.22 -10.18
N LEU A 27 -11.23 4.35 -10.48
CA LEU A 27 -10.70 4.66 -11.79
C LEU A 27 -9.17 4.59 -11.75
N LEU A 28 -8.61 4.03 -12.80
CA LEU A 28 -7.19 3.94 -13.04
C LEU A 28 -6.79 4.90 -14.17
N PRO A 29 -5.56 5.43 -14.11
CA PRO A 29 -4.91 6.01 -15.26
C PRO A 29 -4.29 4.91 -16.15
N ASP A 30 -3.81 5.29 -17.34
CA ASP A 30 -3.07 4.35 -18.21
C ASP A 30 -1.72 3.92 -17.61
N ALA A 31 -1.13 4.79 -16.78
CA ALA A 31 0.05 4.55 -15.95
C ALA A 31 -0.02 5.50 -14.72
N PRO A 32 0.65 5.18 -13.60
CA PRO A 32 0.71 6.09 -12.44
C PRO A 32 1.09 7.52 -12.85
N VAL A 33 0.35 8.49 -12.32
CA VAL A 33 0.46 9.90 -12.70
C VAL A 33 1.36 10.60 -11.73
N ASP A 34 2.42 11.24 -12.22
CA ASP A 34 3.27 12.13 -11.43
C ASP A 34 2.48 13.38 -11.02
N ILE A 35 2.00 13.38 -9.78
CA ILE A 35 1.18 14.46 -9.22
C ILE A 35 2.01 15.71 -9.04
N ALA A 36 3.29 15.56 -8.69
CA ALA A 36 4.17 16.68 -8.44
C ALA A 36 4.43 17.46 -9.73
N ALA A 37 4.65 16.76 -10.85
CA ALA A 37 4.75 17.38 -12.17
C ALA A 37 3.46 18.09 -12.59
N VAL A 38 2.30 17.44 -12.43
CA VAL A 38 0.98 18.06 -12.75
C VAL A 38 0.75 19.31 -11.89
N ALA A 39 1.08 19.23 -10.60
CA ALA A 39 1.00 20.36 -9.68
C ALA A 39 1.91 21.51 -10.12
N TYR A 40 3.17 21.22 -10.44
CA TYR A 40 4.15 22.22 -10.87
C TYR A 40 3.74 22.92 -12.16
N ASP A 41 3.14 22.21 -13.11
CA ASP A 41 2.66 22.77 -14.38
C ASP A 41 1.40 23.63 -14.23
N THR A 42 0.63 23.44 -13.16
CA THR A 42 -0.70 24.07 -12.99
C THR A 42 -0.75 25.11 -11.87
N LEU A 43 0.22 25.10 -10.95
CA LEU A 43 0.23 25.96 -9.77
C LEU A 43 1.40 26.95 -9.85
N ASP A 44 1.06 28.23 -10.00
CA ASP A 44 2.02 29.33 -10.17
C ASP A 44 2.92 29.58 -8.93
N ASP A 45 2.57 29.03 -7.77
CA ASP A 45 3.18 29.32 -6.46
C ASP A 45 4.19 28.25 -5.99
N LEU A 46 4.48 27.21 -6.78
CA LEU A 46 5.43 26.16 -6.41
C LEU A 46 6.88 26.56 -6.77
N GLU A 47 7.77 26.57 -5.77
CA GLU A 47 9.20 26.90 -5.97
C GLU A 47 9.96 25.80 -6.72
N GLU A 48 9.57 24.54 -6.50
CA GLU A 48 10.09 23.34 -7.17
C GLU A 48 9.07 22.21 -7.07
N GLU A 49 9.18 21.22 -7.94
CA GLU A 49 8.28 20.07 -8.03
C GLU A 49 8.18 19.29 -6.70
N GLU A 50 9.31 19.06 -6.04
CA GLU A 50 9.39 18.34 -4.76
C GLU A 50 8.61 19.04 -3.63
N ALA A 51 8.38 20.36 -3.74
CA ALA A 51 7.59 21.10 -2.76
C ALA A 51 6.09 20.75 -2.83
N ALA A 52 5.61 20.25 -3.98
CA ALA A 52 4.20 19.94 -4.21
C ALA A 52 3.66 18.94 -3.18
N TYR A 53 4.41 17.87 -2.90
CA TYR A 53 4.03 16.83 -1.94
C TYR A 53 3.70 17.41 -0.56
N ARG A 54 4.59 18.27 -0.04
CA ARG A 54 4.40 18.92 1.27
C ARG A 54 3.26 19.93 1.22
N VAL A 55 3.26 20.83 0.24
CA VAL A 55 2.32 21.95 0.19
C VAL A 55 0.88 21.47 -0.03
N ILE A 56 0.66 20.62 -1.05
CA ILE A 56 -0.65 20.07 -1.35
C ILE A 56 -1.04 19.06 -0.26
N GLY A 57 -0.10 18.22 0.19
CA GLY A 57 -0.38 17.24 1.22
C GLY A 57 -0.84 17.87 2.55
N GLU A 58 -0.19 18.94 3.00
CA GLU A 58 -0.61 19.69 4.19
C GLU A 58 -1.95 20.41 3.98
N GLN A 59 -2.17 20.99 2.80
CA GLN A 59 -3.38 21.77 2.52
C GLN A 59 -4.63 20.89 2.42
N GLU A 60 -4.52 19.78 1.69
CA GLU A 60 -5.64 18.90 1.39
C GLU A 60 -5.80 17.80 2.45
N GLY A 61 -4.84 17.61 3.35
CA GLY A 61 -4.95 16.62 4.43
C GLY A 61 -4.60 15.21 3.96
N LEU A 62 -3.50 15.09 3.22
CA LEU A 62 -2.85 13.82 2.89
C LEU A 62 -2.65 12.99 4.16
N ARG A 63 -3.08 11.74 4.09
CA ARG A 63 -3.00 10.81 5.23
C ARG A 63 -2.73 9.39 4.76
N PRO A 64 -2.03 8.57 5.55
CA PRO A 64 -1.79 7.19 5.17
C PRO A 64 -3.09 6.38 5.14
N LEU A 65 -3.32 5.62 4.06
CA LEU A 65 -4.24 4.48 4.09
C LEU A 65 -3.62 3.35 4.92
N VAL A 66 -2.36 3.03 4.61
CA VAL A 66 -1.59 1.99 5.28
C VAL A 66 -0.10 2.30 5.12
N THR A 67 0.67 2.02 6.17
CA THR A 67 2.12 2.14 6.18
C THR A 67 2.73 0.80 6.54
N PHE A 68 3.78 0.42 5.82
CA PHE A 68 4.56 -0.78 6.02
C PHE A 68 5.98 -0.41 6.42
N GLU A 69 6.60 -1.26 7.24
CA GLU A 69 8.00 -1.16 7.59
C GLU A 69 8.67 -2.53 7.54
N TRP A 70 9.88 -2.54 6.99
CA TRP A 70 10.80 -3.66 6.98
C TRP A 70 12.03 -3.28 7.80
N ASP A 71 12.12 -3.86 9.00
CA ASP A 71 13.24 -3.72 9.91
C ASP A 71 14.17 -4.93 9.79
N GLU A 72 15.32 -4.71 9.16
CA GLU A 72 16.45 -5.62 9.22
C GLU A 72 17.41 -5.11 10.30
N ARG A 73 17.60 -5.90 11.36
CA ARG A 73 18.42 -5.49 12.51
C ARG A 73 19.78 -4.93 12.07
N GLY A 74 20.03 -3.67 12.43
CA GLY A 74 21.31 -3.01 12.18
C GLY A 74 21.35 -2.19 10.89
N THR A 75 20.24 -2.11 10.16
CA THR A 75 20.03 -1.15 9.07
C THR A 75 18.95 -0.13 9.45
N GLU A 76 18.84 0.94 8.68
CA GLU A 76 17.71 1.85 8.80
C GLU A 76 16.45 1.14 8.25
N PRO A 77 15.34 1.10 9.00
CA PRO A 77 14.12 0.45 8.52
C PRO A 77 13.61 1.13 7.24
N TRP A 78 13.36 0.33 6.22
CA TRP A 78 12.72 0.81 5.01
C TRP A 78 11.20 0.90 5.23
N ARG A 79 10.58 1.95 4.70
CA ARG A 79 9.15 2.22 4.87
C ARG A 79 8.52 2.54 3.54
N PHE A 80 7.31 2.02 3.37
CA PHE A 80 6.46 2.31 2.22
C PHE A 80 5.05 2.62 2.71
N ALA A 81 4.42 3.63 2.13
CA ALA A 81 3.05 3.99 2.46
C ALA A 81 2.21 4.04 1.19
N ILE A 82 0.95 3.61 1.32
CA ILE A 82 -0.10 4.02 0.41
C ILE A 82 -0.83 5.14 1.11
N GLU A 83 -0.95 6.28 0.45
CA GLU A 83 -1.52 7.50 1.01
C GLU A 83 -2.80 7.90 0.28
N MET A 84 -3.66 8.62 1.00
CA MET A 84 -4.93 9.12 0.53
C MET A 84 -4.85 10.64 0.45
N LEU A 85 -4.97 11.17 -0.76
CA LEU A 85 -5.04 12.59 -1.03
C LEU A 85 -6.50 12.96 -1.41
N PRO A 86 -7.27 13.60 -0.50
CA PRO A 86 -8.62 14.01 -0.81
C PRO A 86 -8.64 15.31 -1.62
N ILE A 87 -9.40 15.35 -2.71
CA ILE A 87 -9.52 16.51 -3.61
C ILE A 87 -10.92 16.51 -4.23
N ASP A 88 -11.70 17.59 -4.05
CA ASP A 88 -13.04 17.81 -4.64
C ASP A 88 -13.94 16.55 -4.71
N ASN A 89 -14.12 15.88 -3.56
CA ASN A 89 -14.92 14.65 -3.37
C ASN A 89 -14.32 13.36 -3.97
N ARG A 90 -13.09 13.42 -4.47
CA ARG A 90 -12.30 12.28 -4.89
C ARG A 90 -11.18 12.01 -3.89
N ILE A 91 -10.81 10.75 -3.78
CA ILE A 91 -9.64 10.32 -3.02
C ILE A 91 -8.66 9.69 -3.99
N TYR A 92 -7.53 10.34 -4.16
CA TYR A 92 -6.41 9.81 -4.92
C TYR A 92 -5.58 8.90 -4.01
N LEU A 93 -5.33 7.68 -4.46
CA LEU A 93 -4.40 6.77 -3.82
C LEU A 93 -3.02 6.98 -4.42
N THR A 94 -2.06 7.26 -3.55
CA THR A 94 -0.74 7.74 -3.96
C THR A 94 0.38 6.97 -3.28
N THR A 95 1.54 6.95 -3.92
CA THR A 95 2.81 6.51 -3.33
C THR A 95 3.68 7.75 -3.05
N PRO A 96 4.28 7.88 -1.86
CA PRO A 96 5.11 9.04 -1.54
C PRO A 96 6.36 9.07 -2.44
N PRO A 97 6.97 10.25 -2.64
CA PRO A 97 8.25 10.35 -3.33
C PRO A 97 9.34 9.60 -2.54
N ASP A 98 10.17 8.84 -3.23
CA ASP A 98 11.32 8.13 -2.65
C ASP A 98 12.59 8.39 -3.47
N GLY A 99 13.43 9.28 -2.96
CA GLY A 99 14.69 9.66 -3.59
C GLY A 99 15.74 8.54 -3.64
N ALA A 100 15.57 7.44 -2.89
CA ALA A 100 16.50 6.31 -2.94
C ALA A 100 16.33 5.48 -4.21
N ILE A 101 15.12 5.49 -4.79
CA ILE A 101 14.75 4.72 -5.98
C ILE A 101 14.27 5.63 -7.13
N GLU A 102 14.50 6.94 -7.03
CA GLU A 102 14.06 7.95 -8.01
C GLU A 102 12.55 7.89 -8.30
N GLN A 103 11.74 7.59 -7.29
CA GLN A 103 10.27 7.56 -7.40
C GLN A 103 9.69 8.94 -7.12
N ALA A 104 8.87 9.44 -8.04
CA ALA A 104 8.11 10.68 -7.88
C ALA A 104 6.90 10.48 -6.94
N TRP A 105 6.15 11.56 -6.69
CA TRP A 105 4.87 11.45 -6.00
C TRP A 105 3.79 11.01 -7.00
N GLU A 106 3.39 9.75 -6.97
CA GLU A 106 2.53 9.18 -8.01
C GLU A 106 1.12 8.87 -7.49
N ALA A 107 0.09 9.24 -8.26
CA ALA A 107 -1.27 8.75 -8.08
C ALA A 107 -1.53 7.57 -9.01
N PHE A 108 -1.87 6.42 -8.44
CA PHE A 108 -2.11 5.18 -9.21
C PHE A 108 -3.59 4.81 -9.30
N ALA A 109 -4.44 5.40 -8.46
CA ALA A 109 -5.88 5.24 -8.56
C ALA A 109 -6.61 6.46 -8.00
N VAL A 110 -7.85 6.64 -8.43
CA VAL A 110 -8.79 7.57 -7.78
C VAL A 110 -10.07 6.82 -7.45
N CYS A 111 -10.64 7.11 -6.30
CA CYS A 111 -11.90 6.56 -5.85
C CYS A 111 -12.83 7.66 -5.34
N THR A 112 -14.13 7.38 -5.36
CA THR A 112 -15.09 8.21 -4.64
C THR A 112 -14.79 8.17 -3.14
N GLU A 113 -15.01 9.29 -2.43
CA GLU A 113 -14.97 9.24 -0.97
C GLU A 113 -15.97 8.21 -0.45
N GLY A 114 -15.52 7.36 0.48
CA GLY A 114 -16.24 6.15 0.84
C GLY A 114 -16.02 5.70 2.27
N SER A 115 -16.65 4.58 2.62
CA SER A 115 -16.50 3.94 3.93
C SER A 115 -15.16 3.20 4.04
N ASN A 116 -14.76 2.80 5.26
CA ASN A 116 -13.57 1.97 5.44
C ASN A 116 -13.66 0.63 4.68
N ASP A 117 -14.87 0.10 4.48
CA ASP A 117 -15.08 -1.13 3.70
C ASP A 117 -14.72 -0.96 2.22
N LEU A 118 -14.89 0.25 1.69
CA LEU A 118 -14.49 0.63 0.34
C LEU A 118 -12.96 0.55 0.20
N TYR A 119 -12.23 1.23 1.07
CA TYR A 119 -10.77 1.21 1.05
C TYR A 119 -10.20 -0.20 1.32
N ALA A 120 -10.91 -1.00 2.11
CA ALA A 120 -10.58 -2.40 2.30
C ALA A 120 -10.71 -3.22 1.01
N ALA A 121 -11.80 -3.05 0.25
CA ALA A 121 -11.98 -3.73 -1.02
C ALA A 121 -10.89 -3.34 -2.03
N VAL A 122 -10.56 -2.04 -2.12
CA VAL A 122 -9.47 -1.56 -2.98
C VAL A 122 -8.14 -2.20 -2.58
N PHE A 123 -7.81 -2.21 -1.29
CA PHE A 123 -6.53 -2.77 -0.83
C PHE A 123 -6.42 -4.29 -1.01
N VAL A 124 -7.54 -5.03 -0.93
CA VAL A 124 -7.55 -6.46 -1.28
C VAL A 124 -7.32 -6.66 -2.77
N ASP A 125 -8.00 -5.91 -3.62
CA ASP A 125 -7.83 -5.97 -5.08
C ASP A 125 -6.41 -5.61 -5.51
N LEU A 126 -5.84 -4.55 -4.92
CA LEU A 126 -4.46 -4.15 -5.13
C LEU A 126 -3.48 -5.29 -4.84
N ALA A 127 -3.69 -6.04 -3.75
CA ALA A 127 -2.81 -7.14 -3.35
C ALA A 127 -2.99 -8.43 -4.17
N MET A 128 -4.07 -8.59 -4.95
CA MET A 128 -4.34 -9.83 -5.69
C MET A 128 -3.28 -10.17 -6.72
N GLU A 129 -2.71 -9.16 -7.37
CA GLU A 129 -1.66 -9.29 -8.37
C GLU A 129 -0.47 -8.38 -8.02
N ASN A 130 -0.25 -8.19 -6.71
CA ASN A 130 0.84 -7.39 -6.16
C ASN A 130 0.97 -5.97 -6.74
N GLY A 131 -0.16 -5.35 -7.08
CA GLY A 131 -0.22 -4.00 -7.65
C GLY A 131 -0.12 -3.93 -9.18
N GLU A 132 0.13 -5.04 -9.88
CA GLU A 132 0.35 -5.06 -11.34
C GLU A 132 -0.79 -4.37 -12.13
N PRO A 133 -2.10 -4.59 -11.85
CA PRO A 133 -3.18 -3.89 -12.54
C PRO A 133 -3.23 -2.38 -12.31
N TYR A 134 -2.60 -1.90 -11.24
CA TYR A 134 -2.50 -0.48 -10.87
C TYR A 134 -1.19 0.15 -11.35
N GLY A 135 -0.31 -0.63 -11.99
CA GLY A 135 0.99 -0.16 -12.47
C GLY A 135 2.02 0.08 -11.37
N ILE A 136 1.86 -0.52 -10.18
CA ILE A 136 2.81 -0.41 -9.06
C ILE A 136 3.27 -1.79 -8.60
N ASP A 137 4.50 -1.88 -8.08
CA ASP A 137 5.00 -3.09 -7.41
C ASP A 137 4.87 -2.93 -5.90
N LEU A 138 3.93 -3.66 -5.30
CA LEU A 138 3.52 -3.38 -3.91
C LEU A 138 4.40 -4.05 -2.85
N PHE A 139 4.66 -5.35 -3.00
CA PHE A 139 5.40 -6.14 -2.01
C PHE A 139 6.54 -6.93 -2.64
N SER A 140 7.69 -6.90 -1.99
CA SER A 140 8.82 -7.79 -2.25
C SER A 140 8.99 -8.85 -1.15
N SER A 141 8.38 -8.63 0.02
CA SER A 141 8.34 -9.54 1.16
C SER A 141 7.28 -9.10 2.17
N LEU A 142 6.99 -9.94 3.18
CA LEU A 142 6.09 -9.57 4.27
C LEU A 142 6.72 -8.47 5.16
N PRO A 143 5.99 -7.39 5.49
CA PRO A 143 6.50 -6.34 6.35
C PRO A 143 6.59 -6.79 7.81
N THR A 144 7.55 -6.19 8.52
CA THR A 144 7.75 -6.41 9.96
C THR A 144 6.79 -5.62 10.84
N THR A 145 6.35 -4.45 10.37
CA THR A 145 5.33 -3.64 11.05
C THR A 145 4.34 -3.09 10.04
N ILE A 146 3.06 -3.05 10.42
CA ILE A 146 1.96 -2.54 9.58
C ILE A 146 1.13 -1.58 10.42
N TRP A 147 0.93 -0.35 9.95
CA TRP A 147 0.05 0.64 10.58
C TRP A 147 -1.10 1.00 9.67
N SER A 148 -2.32 1.02 10.20
CA SER A 148 -3.48 1.59 9.51
C SER A 148 -4.61 1.90 10.49
N ASP A 149 -5.12 3.13 10.41
CA ASP A 149 -6.32 3.57 11.13
C ASP A 149 -7.63 3.20 10.39
N ILE A 150 -7.50 2.78 9.12
CA ILE A 150 -8.62 2.58 8.18
C ILE A 150 -8.82 1.09 7.91
N LEU A 151 -7.74 0.38 7.58
CA LEU A 151 -7.74 -1.04 7.27
C LEU A 151 -7.61 -1.85 8.55
N ASN A 152 -8.57 -2.73 8.77
CA ASN A 152 -8.52 -3.64 9.90
C ASN A 152 -7.56 -4.81 9.63
N ARG A 153 -7.21 -5.54 10.70
CA ARG A 153 -6.30 -6.68 10.65
C ARG A 153 -6.76 -7.81 9.70
N GLU A 154 -8.06 -8.02 9.57
CA GLU A 154 -8.62 -9.09 8.73
C GLU A 154 -8.44 -8.79 7.24
N VAL A 155 -8.60 -7.52 6.85
CA VAL A 155 -8.32 -7.03 5.50
C VAL A 155 -6.84 -7.18 5.18
N VAL A 156 -5.96 -6.75 6.10
CA VAL A 156 -4.51 -6.92 5.96
C VAL A 156 -4.13 -8.39 5.80
N PHE A 157 -4.76 -9.29 6.56
CA PHE A 157 -4.60 -10.73 6.40
C PHE A 157 -5.04 -11.23 5.03
N ALA A 158 -6.23 -10.84 4.58
CA ALA A 158 -6.74 -11.25 3.28
C ALA A 158 -5.80 -10.79 2.15
N SER A 159 -5.33 -9.55 2.19
CA SER A 159 -4.39 -8.98 1.21
C SER A 159 -3.07 -9.75 1.16
N PHE A 160 -2.39 -9.96 2.29
CA PHE A 160 -1.11 -10.67 2.28
C PHE A 160 -1.25 -12.15 1.93
N PHE A 161 -2.39 -12.78 2.23
CA PHE A 161 -2.66 -14.14 1.79
C PHE A 161 -2.76 -14.21 0.27
N ARG A 162 -3.46 -13.25 -0.35
CA ARG A 162 -3.55 -13.13 -1.82
C ARG A 162 -2.19 -12.90 -2.46
N TYR A 163 -1.40 -12.01 -1.90
CA TYR A 163 -0.03 -11.75 -2.36
C TYR A 163 0.82 -13.03 -2.35
N LEU A 164 0.87 -13.77 -1.23
CA LEU A 164 1.68 -14.98 -1.14
C LEU A 164 1.17 -16.12 -2.04
N ASP A 165 -0.15 -16.22 -2.25
CA ASP A 165 -0.71 -17.18 -3.22
C ASP A 165 -0.40 -16.80 -4.67
N TRP A 166 -0.42 -15.50 -4.99
CA TRP A 166 0.01 -15.00 -6.29
C TRP A 166 1.50 -15.29 -6.51
N ASP A 167 2.35 -15.02 -5.52
CA ASP A 167 3.79 -15.27 -5.60
C ASP A 167 4.07 -16.78 -5.74
N GLU A 168 3.39 -17.63 -4.95
CA GLU A 168 3.47 -19.09 -5.07
C GLU A 168 3.10 -19.59 -6.47
N SER A 169 2.13 -18.96 -7.12
CA SER A 169 1.71 -19.33 -8.49
C SER A 169 2.77 -19.03 -9.55
N ARG A 170 3.63 -18.03 -9.31
CA ARG A 170 4.71 -17.60 -10.21
C ARG A 170 6.05 -18.25 -9.83
N SER A 171 6.26 -18.49 -8.54
CA SER A 171 7.46 -19.00 -7.91
C SER A 171 7.09 -20.05 -6.85
N PRO A 172 6.99 -21.34 -7.24
CA PRO A 172 6.63 -22.40 -6.30
C PRO A 172 7.58 -22.44 -5.09
N GLY A 173 7.01 -22.45 -3.88
CA GLY A 173 7.76 -22.39 -2.63
C GLY A 173 7.81 -21.00 -1.97
N ALA A 174 7.12 -19.99 -2.48
CA ALA A 174 7.00 -18.66 -1.88
C ALA A 174 6.60 -18.71 -0.39
N TRP A 175 5.62 -19.55 -0.03
CA TRP A 175 5.21 -19.71 1.37
C TRP A 175 6.34 -20.25 2.27
N LYS A 176 7.14 -21.17 1.74
CA LYS A 176 8.31 -21.70 2.46
C LYS A 176 9.45 -20.69 2.52
N ALA A 177 9.64 -19.89 1.46
CA ALA A 177 10.63 -18.82 1.45
C ALA A 177 10.29 -17.78 2.54
N ALA A 178 9.05 -17.30 2.58
CA ALA A 178 8.57 -16.39 3.62
C ALA A 178 8.71 -16.96 5.05
N ALA A 179 8.53 -18.29 5.22
CA ALA A 179 8.74 -18.95 6.51
C ALA A 179 10.22 -19.23 6.84
N THR A 180 11.11 -19.24 5.85
CA THR A 180 12.55 -19.46 6.03
C THR A 180 13.25 -18.15 6.40
N ASP A 181 12.96 -17.09 5.66
CA ASP A 181 13.66 -15.81 5.73
C ASP A 181 12.98 -14.85 6.70
N LEU A 182 12.77 -15.31 7.95
CA LEU A 182 12.20 -14.48 9.00
C LEU A 182 13.15 -13.33 9.37
N PRO A 183 12.73 -12.05 9.26
CA PRO A 183 13.48 -10.94 9.81
C PRO A 183 13.74 -11.14 11.31
N PRO A 184 14.81 -10.59 11.89
CA PRO A 184 15.16 -10.79 13.31
C PRO A 184 14.01 -10.46 14.27
N VAL A 185 13.26 -9.39 14.01
CA VAL A 185 12.10 -8.99 14.83
C VAL A 185 11.00 -10.06 14.83
N MET A 186 10.83 -10.77 13.73
CA MET A 186 9.85 -11.85 13.58
C MET A 186 10.34 -13.17 14.17
N SER A 187 11.61 -13.52 13.96
CA SER A 187 12.17 -14.77 14.48
C SER A 187 12.37 -14.77 16.00
N ASP A 188 12.58 -13.60 16.62
CA ASP A 188 12.62 -13.46 18.08
C ASP A 188 11.25 -13.72 18.74
N ASN A 189 10.15 -13.66 17.98
CA ASN A 189 8.83 -14.01 18.47
C ASN A 189 8.59 -15.53 18.37
N GLU A 190 8.58 -16.21 19.52
CA GLU A 190 8.43 -17.68 19.59
C GLU A 190 7.17 -18.20 18.88
N ALA A 191 6.06 -17.45 18.88
CA ALA A 191 4.83 -17.87 18.22
C ALA A 191 4.97 -17.80 16.70
N VAL A 192 5.56 -16.72 16.17
CA VAL A 192 5.83 -16.56 14.74
C VAL A 192 6.83 -17.62 14.27
N ALA A 193 7.93 -17.79 14.98
CA ALA A 193 8.94 -18.80 14.67
C ALA A 193 8.37 -20.23 14.70
N GLY A 194 7.51 -20.54 15.67
CA GLY A 194 6.82 -21.83 15.76
C GLY A 194 5.86 -22.08 14.59
N ALA A 195 5.10 -21.06 14.17
CA ALA A 195 4.20 -21.16 13.04
C ALA A 195 4.94 -21.29 11.70
N ALA A 196 6.06 -20.57 11.54
CA ALA A 196 6.95 -20.71 10.38
C ALA A 196 7.53 -22.12 10.29
N ALA A 197 8.04 -22.68 11.39
CA ALA A 197 8.55 -24.04 11.43
C ALA A 197 7.48 -25.09 11.05
N ALA A 198 6.20 -24.84 11.34
CA ALA A 198 5.10 -25.72 10.92
C ALA A 198 4.93 -25.72 9.39
N VAL A 199 4.99 -24.56 8.73
CA VAL A 199 4.95 -24.43 7.26
C VAL A 199 6.16 -25.12 6.61
N LEU A 200 7.36 -24.95 7.17
CA LEU A 200 8.57 -25.59 6.66
C LEU A 200 8.51 -27.12 6.73
N LYS A 201 7.91 -27.65 7.80
CA LYS A 201 7.73 -29.09 7.99
C LYS A 201 6.65 -29.67 7.06
N ASP A 202 5.53 -28.98 6.94
CA ASP A 202 4.40 -29.40 6.11
C ASP A 202 3.68 -28.16 5.57
N ASP A 203 3.87 -27.89 4.29
CA ASP A 203 3.26 -26.74 3.64
C ASP A 203 1.86 -27.13 3.14
N ASN A 204 0.85 -26.77 3.94
CA ASN A 204 -0.55 -27.02 3.68
C ASN A 204 -1.41 -25.79 4.01
N PRO A 205 -2.66 -25.70 3.50
CA PRO A 205 -3.49 -24.51 3.70
C PRO A 205 -3.71 -24.11 5.17
N THR A 206 -3.82 -25.09 6.07
CA THR A 206 -3.99 -24.80 7.51
C THR A 206 -2.74 -24.16 8.10
N ASN A 207 -1.56 -24.69 7.80
CA ASN A 207 -0.30 -24.14 8.31
C ASN A 207 -0.01 -22.75 7.72
N ARG A 208 -0.31 -22.51 6.44
CA ARG A 208 -0.21 -21.19 5.79
C ARG A 208 -1.06 -20.14 6.49
N VAL A 209 -2.34 -20.47 6.75
CA VAL A 209 -3.27 -19.59 7.47
C VAL A 209 -2.78 -19.27 8.88
N VAL A 210 -2.35 -20.28 9.64
CA VAL A 210 -1.85 -20.08 11.01
C VAL A 210 -0.58 -19.22 11.01
N PHE A 211 0.35 -19.48 10.10
CA PHE A 211 1.58 -18.70 9.95
C PHE A 211 1.28 -17.22 9.69
N LEU A 212 0.51 -16.92 8.65
CA LEU A 212 0.22 -15.53 8.29
C LEU A 212 -0.62 -14.82 9.37
N ALA A 213 -1.59 -15.50 9.98
CA ALA A 213 -2.39 -14.92 11.04
C ALA A 213 -1.54 -14.57 12.27
N THR A 214 -0.57 -15.43 12.60
CA THR A 214 0.37 -15.20 13.71
C THR A 214 1.32 -14.05 13.39
N TRP A 215 1.86 -14.00 12.17
CA TRP A 215 2.70 -12.89 11.71
C TRP A 215 1.96 -11.56 11.82
N ILE A 216 0.76 -11.47 11.25
CA ILE A 216 -0.02 -10.23 11.21
C ILE A 216 -0.50 -9.82 12.60
N ALA A 217 -0.82 -10.76 13.49
CA ALA A 217 -1.13 -10.45 14.88
C ALA A 217 0.05 -9.77 15.60
N HIS A 218 1.29 -10.06 15.21
CA HIS A 218 2.48 -9.40 15.74
C HIS A 218 2.77 -8.06 15.04
N ALA A 219 2.76 -8.06 13.70
CA ALA A 219 3.13 -6.93 12.86
C ALA A 219 2.12 -5.77 12.91
N TYR A 220 0.82 -6.06 12.94
CA TYR A 220 -0.23 -5.06 12.81
C TYR A 220 -0.39 -4.21 14.07
N LYS A 221 -0.42 -2.89 13.86
CA LYS A 221 -0.66 -1.85 14.85
C LYS A 221 -1.81 -0.96 14.34
N PRO A 222 -2.87 -0.75 15.14
CA PRO A 222 -4.04 -0.01 14.69
C PRO A 222 -3.83 1.51 14.60
N THR A 223 -2.71 2.03 15.13
CA THR A 223 -2.34 3.45 15.10
C THR A 223 -0.83 3.57 15.03
N ARG A 224 -0.33 4.51 14.22
CA ARG A 224 1.10 4.86 14.21
C ARG A 224 1.40 5.74 15.44
N PRO A 225 2.48 5.46 16.20
CA PRO A 225 2.92 6.38 17.25
C PRO A 225 3.31 7.72 16.61
N THR A 226 2.74 8.81 17.11
CA THR A 226 3.08 10.20 16.75
C THR A 226 4.47 10.59 17.25
#